data_AF-A0A6S6I6D7-F1
#
_entry.id   AF-A0A6S6I6D7-F1
#
_cell.length_a   1.000
_cell.length_b   1.000
_cell.length_c   1.000
_cell.angle_alpha   90.00
_cell.angle_beta   90.00
_cell.angle_gamma   90.00
#
_symmetry.space_group_name_H-M   'P 1'
#
loop_
_entity.id
_entity.type
_entity.pdbx_description
1 polymer ?
#
loop_
_entity_poly.entity_id
_entity_poly.type
_entity_poly.pdbx_seq_one_letter_code
_entity_poly.pdbx_strand_id
1 'polypeptide(L)'
;MYYFALIFPIVLYFLPKISTRTKYILALIPMFIIIALRFGHGPDYFAYEFYYNSLNTDTLGQLVDHQKQIELGFRLLEYPFIHFGLSFHTFIASLGSILLAIYSFWIYKSSDDPLLSLIIFYGMFFNVWVLSALRQSIVIALVLVLLFRKDKKLEPWKKIFVILILTFFHKSALYIIPFLVLLKFNWNRKRLLVVLGIALLTTFIPFEAILTHFDSIAIIKKSLGYLRTTYGFFDFPSIVRLIFIVVVLYHYNEITKTEYQKYTVNAFVLGLSSYFVLKFSELTASRSTIYFLMLFVIIIPWVVECYSSKQRQKQAVIIVTLLFSVVYLQKELRATERQSGFTNTSHGLVQMRTIFKPDYSQFDERSAFYTYHRELCKIEAEENRTLLDKQREFVGYQDDKSNIVVYDKSKKMYGIINEDGNWVVEPEFKRKPTLYKNVATFGKQGEVFRQRDYVDISQSDMDYETMRKIANVELSRQDQLIDATETKYEFSYDLLPEEIRQQFPNKENLSGFKLVSLDIPNKYYIGKFKYYDFDMTIYLDEAMQLITDDVFRTATRFDENGMITAYTYCSKVIYNDQNELIWIE
;
A
#
# COMPACT_ATOMS: atom_id res chain seq x y z
N MET A 1 8.73 -5.97 22.61
CA MET A 1 9.79 -5.05 22.13
C MET A 1 9.38 -3.59 22.20
N TYR A 2 8.23 -3.17 21.64
CA TYR A 2 7.80 -1.75 21.66
C TYR A 2 7.80 -1.09 23.05
N TYR A 3 7.18 -1.73 24.04
CA TYR A 3 7.16 -1.21 25.41
C TYR A 3 8.56 -1.12 26.05
N PHE A 4 9.40 -2.12 25.79
CA PHE A 4 10.79 -2.12 26.26
C PHE A 4 11.57 -0.94 25.69
N ALA A 5 11.39 -0.62 24.40
CA ALA A 5 12.05 0.52 23.76
C ALA A 5 11.64 1.88 24.32
N LEU A 6 10.50 1.99 25.04
CA LEU A 6 10.13 3.19 25.81
C LEU A 6 10.57 3.11 27.27
N ILE A 7 10.37 1.98 27.95
CA ILE A 7 10.71 1.84 29.37
C ILE A 7 12.23 1.94 29.58
N PHE A 8 13.02 1.38 28.68
CA PHE A 8 14.48 1.41 28.75
C PHE A 8 15.05 2.85 28.83
N PRO A 9 14.73 3.79 27.92
CA PRO A 9 15.20 5.17 28.04
C PRO A 9 14.63 5.90 29.26
N ILE A 10 13.43 5.56 29.74
CA ILE A 10 12.88 6.09 31.00
C ILE A 10 13.78 5.69 32.18
N VAL A 11 14.19 4.42 32.26
CA VAL A 11 15.13 3.95 33.28
C VAL A 11 16.48 4.67 33.15
N LEU A 12 17.02 4.77 31.92
CA LEU A 12 18.28 5.48 31.67
C LEU A 12 18.22 6.95 32.12
N TYR A 13 17.07 7.61 31.98
CA TYR A 13 16.88 9.00 32.36
C TYR A 13 17.30 9.25 33.82
N PHE A 14 16.87 8.38 34.73
CA PHE A 14 17.13 8.50 36.17
C PHE A 14 18.49 7.96 36.65
N LEU A 15 19.29 7.32 35.79
CA LEU A 15 20.60 6.79 36.20
C LEU A 15 21.66 7.90 36.36
N PRO A 16 22.24 8.15 37.54
CA PRO A 16 23.11 9.31 37.76
C PRO A 16 24.53 9.18 37.17
N LYS A 17 25.03 7.95 36.98
CA LYS A 17 26.45 7.69 36.67
C LYS A 17 26.81 7.65 35.18
N ILE A 18 25.85 7.83 34.28
CA ILE A 18 26.04 7.68 32.83
C ILE A 18 25.94 9.05 32.14
N SER A 19 26.86 9.36 31.23
CA SER A 19 26.83 10.61 30.47
C SER A 19 25.56 10.73 29.62
N THR A 20 25.05 11.95 29.42
CA THR A 20 23.86 12.21 28.59
C THR A 20 24.01 11.67 27.17
N ARG A 21 25.19 11.81 26.56
CA ARG A 21 25.48 11.29 25.22
C ARG A 21 25.39 9.77 25.19
N THR A 22 25.96 9.08 26.17
CA THR A 22 25.91 7.61 26.26
C THR A 22 24.48 7.13 26.47
N LYS A 23 23.72 7.74 27.39
CA LYS A 23 22.29 7.40 27.59
C LYS A 23 21.49 7.57 26.30
N TYR A 24 21.72 8.66 25.57
CA TYR A 24 21.04 8.95 24.32
C TYR A 24 21.32 7.89 23.24
N ILE A 25 22.59 7.49 23.08
CA ILE A 25 22.97 6.43 22.13
C ILE A 25 22.34 5.08 22.53
N LEU A 26 22.41 4.72 23.81
CA LEU A 26 21.81 3.48 24.32
C LEU A 26 20.29 3.45 24.08
N ALA A 27 19.60 4.58 24.27
CA ALA A 27 18.17 4.71 24.03
C ALA A 27 17.75 4.42 22.57
N LEU A 28 18.64 4.65 21.59
CA LEU A 28 18.35 4.40 20.18
C LEU A 28 18.42 2.92 19.79
N ILE A 29 19.23 2.12 20.49
CA ILE A 29 19.45 0.69 20.16
C ILE A 29 18.14 -0.10 20.01
N PRO A 30 17.21 -0.11 21.00
CA PRO A 30 15.97 -0.87 20.86
C PRO A 30 15.06 -0.32 19.74
N MET A 31 15.16 0.98 19.40
CA MET A 31 14.42 1.57 18.29
C MET A 31 14.95 1.05 16.93
N PHE A 32 16.27 0.94 16.77
CA PHE A 32 16.88 0.34 15.58
C PHE A 32 16.50 -1.14 15.41
N ILE A 33 16.47 -1.91 16.51
CA ILE A 33 16.06 -3.31 16.48
C ILE A 33 14.60 -3.43 16.00
N ILE A 34 13.71 -2.56 16.47
CA ILE A 34 12.33 -2.51 15.99
C ILE A 34 12.29 -2.19 14.49
N ILE A 35 13.05 -1.20 14.03
CA ILE A 35 13.08 -0.81 12.62
C ILE A 35 13.49 -1.98 11.74
N ALA A 36 14.55 -2.70 12.11
CA ALA A 36 15.15 -3.76 11.32
C ALA A 36 14.32 -5.05 11.30
N LEU A 37 13.65 -5.38 12.41
CA LEU A 37 13.00 -6.68 12.56
C LEU A 37 11.49 -6.65 12.35
N ARG A 38 10.83 -5.49 12.23
CA ARG A 38 9.36 -5.40 12.14
C ARG A 38 8.78 -6.04 10.88
N PHE A 39 7.60 -6.64 11.01
CA PHE A 39 6.78 -7.12 9.90
C PHE A 39 5.35 -6.60 10.03
N GLY A 40 4.76 -6.12 8.94
CA GLY A 40 3.35 -5.69 8.87
C GLY A 40 2.97 -4.56 9.83
N HIS A 41 3.89 -3.64 10.16
CA HIS A 41 3.62 -2.57 11.12
C HIS A 41 3.01 -1.33 10.45
N GLY A 42 1.77 -1.01 10.85
CA GLY A 42 1.05 0.17 10.39
C GLY A 42 0.36 -0.01 9.02
N PRO A 43 -0.53 0.92 8.65
CA PRO A 43 -1.38 0.80 7.47
C PRO A 43 -0.62 0.78 6.14
N ASP A 44 0.54 1.42 6.06
CA ASP A 44 1.22 1.62 4.78
C ASP A 44 2.24 0.51 4.44
N TYR A 45 2.54 -0.40 5.38
CA TYR A 45 3.63 -1.38 5.25
C TYR A 45 3.51 -2.23 3.97
N PHE A 46 2.38 -2.92 3.82
CA PHE A 46 2.16 -3.81 2.69
C PHE A 46 1.95 -3.06 1.39
N ALA A 47 1.40 -1.85 1.44
CA ALA A 47 1.31 -0.99 0.27
C ALA A 47 2.71 -0.68 -0.26
N TYR A 48 3.66 -0.31 0.61
CA TYR A 48 5.05 -0.10 0.20
C TYR A 48 5.70 -1.38 -0.33
N GLU A 49 5.45 -2.52 0.30
CA GLU A 49 5.98 -3.82 -0.18
C GLU A 49 5.47 -4.16 -1.58
N PHE A 50 4.16 -4.01 -1.77
CA PHE A 50 3.50 -4.24 -3.04
C PHE A 50 4.07 -3.34 -4.13
N TYR A 51 4.23 -2.04 -3.86
CA TYR A 51 4.79 -1.11 -4.83
C TYR A 51 6.25 -1.43 -5.14
N TYR A 52 7.06 -1.66 -4.12
CA TYR A 52 8.47 -2.03 -4.25
C TYR A 52 8.65 -3.26 -5.15
N ASN A 53 7.88 -4.31 -4.90
CA ASN A 53 7.96 -5.56 -5.68
C ASN A 53 7.34 -5.42 -7.08
N SER A 54 6.48 -4.42 -7.32
CA SER A 54 5.78 -4.21 -8.59
C SER A 54 6.45 -3.17 -9.49
N LEU A 55 7.52 -2.53 -9.05
CA LEU A 55 8.28 -1.57 -9.85
C LEU A 55 9.06 -2.32 -10.94
N ASN A 56 8.78 -1.99 -12.21
CA ASN A 56 9.65 -2.40 -13.31
C ASN A 56 10.88 -1.48 -13.35
N THR A 57 12.07 -2.08 -13.30
CA THR A 57 13.35 -1.38 -13.21
C THR A 57 14.27 -1.61 -14.41
N ASP A 58 13.77 -2.14 -15.53
CA ASP A 58 14.63 -2.43 -16.69
C ASP A 58 15.34 -1.15 -17.19
N THR A 59 14.71 0.02 -17.02
CA THR A 59 15.35 1.33 -17.27
C THR A 59 14.86 2.44 -16.33
N LEU A 60 15.69 3.47 -16.13
CA LEU A 60 15.34 4.67 -15.37
C LEU A 60 14.21 5.48 -16.04
N GLY A 61 14.03 5.36 -17.35
CA GLY A 61 12.90 5.95 -18.08
C GLY A 61 11.57 5.29 -17.72
N GLN A 62 11.53 3.96 -17.66
CA GLN A 62 10.34 3.22 -17.22
C GLN A 62 9.98 3.51 -15.76
N LEU A 63 10.96 3.76 -14.89
CA LEU A 63 10.73 4.18 -13.51
C LEU A 63 9.90 5.47 -13.42
N VAL A 64 10.17 6.46 -14.29
CA VAL A 64 9.49 7.77 -14.29
C VAL A 64 8.03 7.63 -14.73
N ASP A 65 7.76 6.79 -15.73
CA ASP A 65 6.42 6.64 -16.31
C ASP A 65 5.52 5.67 -15.52
N HIS A 66 6.11 4.73 -14.78
CA HIS A 66 5.40 3.70 -14.02
C HIS A 66 4.94 4.20 -12.63
N GLN A 67 3.76 3.76 -12.15
CA GLN A 67 3.23 4.08 -10.82
C GLN A 67 3.17 5.59 -10.46
N LYS A 68 2.52 6.40 -11.31
CA LYS A 68 2.32 7.85 -11.11
C LYS A 68 1.62 8.25 -9.79
N GLN A 69 1.04 7.29 -9.07
CA GLN A 69 0.43 7.49 -7.75
C GLN A 69 1.49 7.69 -6.64
N ILE A 70 2.74 7.25 -6.86
CA ILE A 70 3.86 7.44 -5.93
C ILE A 70 4.73 8.59 -6.41
N GLU A 71 5.09 9.46 -5.48
CA GLU A 71 5.94 10.60 -5.77
C GLU A 71 7.32 10.16 -6.28
N LEU A 72 7.82 10.86 -7.30
CA LEU A 72 9.04 10.48 -8.04
C LEU A 72 10.27 10.33 -7.13
N GLY A 73 10.42 11.22 -6.15
CA GLY A 73 11.54 11.18 -5.22
C GLY A 73 11.56 9.92 -4.36
N PHE A 74 10.40 9.34 -4.02
CA PHE A 74 10.35 8.08 -3.29
C PHE A 74 10.73 6.89 -4.17
N ARG A 75 10.22 6.84 -5.42
CA ARG A 75 10.61 5.83 -6.41
C ARG A 75 12.12 5.81 -6.68
N LEU A 76 12.75 6.99 -6.71
CA LEU A 76 14.20 7.12 -6.86
C LEU A 76 14.98 6.58 -5.65
N LEU A 77 14.40 6.56 -4.45
CA LEU A 77 15.02 5.93 -3.27
C LEU A 77 14.93 4.39 -3.32
N GLU A 78 13.85 3.85 -3.88
CA GLU A 78 13.64 2.41 -4.03
C GLU A 78 14.57 1.83 -5.12
N TYR A 79 14.75 2.57 -6.21
CA TYR A 79 15.51 2.15 -7.39
C TYR A 79 16.86 1.46 -7.11
N PRO A 80 17.81 2.03 -6.33
CA PRO A 80 19.09 1.37 -6.10
C PRO A 80 18.93 0.02 -5.39
N PHE A 81 17.98 -0.11 -4.45
CA PHE A 81 17.77 -1.37 -3.74
C PHE A 81 17.24 -2.44 -4.69
N ILE A 82 16.27 -2.08 -5.55
CA ILE A 82 15.71 -3.00 -6.53
C ILE A 82 16.77 -3.39 -7.58
N HIS A 83 17.54 -2.41 -8.07
CA HIS A 83 18.59 -2.65 -9.07
C HIS A 83 19.69 -3.61 -8.56
N PHE A 84 20.02 -3.56 -7.27
CA PHE A 84 20.95 -4.49 -6.64
C PHE A 84 20.29 -5.78 -6.13
N GLY A 85 19.01 -6.02 -6.42
CA GLY A 85 18.29 -7.22 -5.98
C GLY A 85 18.08 -7.32 -4.47
N LEU A 86 18.13 -6.19 -3.74
CA LEU A 86 17.90 -6.17 -2.30
C LEU A 86 16.42 -6.32 -1.98
N SER A 87 16.12 -6.97 -0.86
CA SER A 87 14.73 -7.18 -0.43
C SER A 87 14.05 -5.89 0.04
N PHE A 88 12.72 -5.86 -0.06
CA PHE A 88 11.89 -4.80 0.50
C PHE A 88 12.24 -4.51 1.98
N HIS A 89 12.39 -5.57 2.79
CA HIS A 89 12.76 -5.49 4.19
C HIS A 89 14.08 -4.73 4.42
N THR A 90 15.07 -4.92 3.54
CA THR A 90 16.35 -4.21 3.58
C THR A 90 16.17 -2.73 3.29
N PHE A 91 15.35 -2.40 2.29
CA PHE A 91 15.02 -1.02 1.94
C PHE A 91 14.33 -0.29 3.11
N ILE A 92 13.24 -0.84 3.67
CA ILE A 92 12.51 -0.16 4.75
C ILE A 92 13.29 -0.08 6.06
N ALA A 93 14.16 -1.05 6.34
CA ALA A 93 15.07 -1.01 7.50
C ALA A 93 16.11 0.10 7.32
N SER A 94 16.68 0.23 6.12
CA SER A 94 17.66 1.28 5.79
C SER A 94 17.02 2.67 5.85
N LEU A 95 15.85 2.85 5.20
CA LEU A 95 15.15 4.11 5.19
C LEU A 95 14.68 4.52 6.61
N GLY A 96 14.09 3.59 7.37
CA GLY A 96 13.68 3.85 8.75
C GLY A 96 14.86 4.22 9.65
N SER A 97 16.01 3.57 9.46
CA SER A 97 17.26 3.86 10.18
C SER A 97 17.79 5.27 9.87
N ILE A 98 17.79 5.66 8.60
CA ILE A 98 18.16 7.01 8.16
C ILE A 98 17.21 8.05 8.77
N LEU A 99 15.89 7.80 8.72
CA LEU A 99 14.89 8.70 9.32
C LEU A 99 15.10 8.85 10.82
N LEU A 100 15.29 7.75 11.56
CA LEU A 100 15.58 7.78 12.99
C LEU A 100 16.85 8.60 13.27
N ALA A 101 17.90 8.44 12.47
CA ALA A 101 19.13 9.20 12.61
C ALA A 101 18.90 10.71 12.39
N ILE A 102 18.11 11.10 11.39
CA ILE A 102 17.79 12.51 11.10
C ILE A 102 16.97 13.13 12.25
N TYR A 103 15.91 12.45 12.72
CA TYR A 103 15.12 12.92 13.87
C TYR A 103 15.98 13.03 15.12
N SER A 104 16.81 12.02 15.39
CA SER A 104 17.68 12.00 16.56
C SER A 104 18.71 13.13 16.50
N PHE A 105 19.28 13.38 15.32
CA PHE A 105 20.17 14.50 15.10
C PHE A 105 19.49 15.85 15.36
N TRP A 106 18.27 16.05 14.87
CA TRP A 106 17.48 17.25 15.14
C TRP A 106 17.22 17.43 16.64
N ILE A 107 16.74 16.39 17.32
CA ILE A 107 16.45 16.41 18.76
C ILE A 107 17.70 16.76 19.56
N TYR A 108 18.81 16.07 19.32
CA TYR A 108 20.06 16.26 20.05
C TYR A 108 20.66 17.66 19.86
N LYS A 109 20.48 18.27 18.68
CA LYS A 109 20.99 19.61 18.39
C LYS A 109 20.07 20.75 18.80
N SER A 110 18.78 20.48 19.02
CA SER A 110 17.76 21.52 19.21
C SER A 110 17.17 21.56 20.62
N SER A 111 17.19 20.44 21.33
CA SER A 111 16.61 20.31 22.67
C SER A 111 17.60 20.62 23.78
N ASP A 112 17.12 21.23 24.86
CA ASP A 112 17.89 21.43 26.09
C ASP A 112 17.89 20.16 26.99
N ASP A 113 16.95 19.24 26.77
CA ASP A 113 16.96 17.87 27.33
C ASP A 113 16.70 16.84 26.21
N PRO A 114 17.76 16.39 25.51
CA PRO A 114 17.64 15.47 24.39
C PRO A 114 17.01 14.12 24.76
N LEU A 115 17.27 13.60 25.97
CA LEU A 115 16.79 12.27 26.35
C LEU A 115 15.29 12.30 26.66
N LEU A 116 14.81 13.30 27.40
CA LEU A 116 13.36 13.49 27.61
C LEU A 116 12.63 13.68 26.28
N SER A 117 13.22 14.48 25.38
CA SER A 117 12.68 14.71 24.04
C SER A 117 12.60 13.43 23.22
N LEU A 118 13.62 12.57 23.28
CA LEU A 118 13.64 11.28 22.59
C LEU A 118 12.56 10.32 23.14
N ILE A 119 12.31 10.33 24.45
CA ILE A 119 11.23 9.56 25.09
C ILE A 119 9.86 10.02 24.56
N ILE A 120 9.61 11.34 24.51
CA ILE A 120 8.37 11.91 23.97
C ILE A 120 8.23 11.56 22.49
N PHE A 121 9.31 11.70 21.72
CA PHE A 121 9.34 11.35 20.30
C PHE A 121 8.99 9.88 20.08
N TYR A 122 9.55 8.98 20.88
CA TYR A 122 9.22 7.56 20.81
C TYR A 122 7.74 7.30 21.12
N GLY A 123 7.26 7.86 22.23
CA GLY A 123 5.88 7.66 22.67
C GLY A 123 4.84 8.20 21.68
N MET A 124 5.13 9.34 21.03
CA MET A 124 4.15 10.04 20.20
C MET A 124 4.30 9.81 18.69
N PHE A 125 5.52 9.69 18.18
CA PHE A 125 5.78 9.88 16.75
C PHE A 125 6.51 8.71 16.09
N PHE A 126 7.31 7.94 16.83
CA PHE A 126 8.15 6.89 16.25
C PHE A 126 7.36 5.84 15.46
N ASN A 127 6.30 5.26 16.02
CA ASN A 127 5.55 4.19 15.35
C ASN A 127 4.93 4.65 14.03
N VAL A 128 4.29 5.82 14.01
CA VAL A 128 3.65 6.32 12.79
C VAL A 128 4.69 6.83 11.78
N TRP A 129 5.61 7.69 12.22
CA TRP A 129 6.45 8.46 11.30
C TRP A 129 7.79 7.80 11.00
N VAL A 130 8.27 6.85 11.80
CA VAL A 130 9.49 6.10 11.46
C VAL A 130 9.15 4.73 10.87
N LEU A 131 8.00 4.15 11.23
CA LEU A 131 7.65 2.79 10.81
C LEU A 131 6.59 2.68 9.71
N SER A 132 5.64 3.62 9.61
CA SER A 132 4.54 3.59 8.62
C SER A 132 4.61 4.71 7.58
N ALA A 133 4.28 5.95 7.90
CA ALA A 133 4.10 7.05 6.94
C ALA A 133 5.43 7.62 6.38
N LEU A 134 6.27 6.76 5.80
CA LEU A 134 7.67 7.01 5.44
C LEU A 134 7.84 8.18 4.46
N ARG A 135 6.99 8.26 3.43
CA ARG A 135 7.03 9.33 2.42
C ARG A 135 6.89 10.72 3.04
N GLN A 136 5.86 10.90 3.86
CA GLN A 136 5.62 12.17 4.54
C GLN A 136 6.68 12.42 5.63
N SER A 137 7.17 11.36 6.28
CA SER A 137 8.21 11.46 7.30
C SER A 137 9.55 11.99 6.77
N ILE A 138 9.96 11.62 5.56
CA ILE A 138 11.15 12.21 4.90
C ILE A 138 11.03 13.74 4.90
N VAL A 139 9.87 14.25 4.47
CA VAL A 139 9.61 15.68 4.43
C VAL A 139 9.65 16.28 5.83
N ILE A 140 8.99 15.65 6.82
CA ILE A 140 8.95 16.18 8.19
C ILE A 140 10.36 16.23 8.80
N ALA A 141 11.13 15.13 8.74
CA ALA A 141 12.46 15.04 9.30
C ALA A 141 13.41 16.11 8.72
N LEU A 142 13.38 16.30 7.40
CA LEU A 142 14.19 17.32 6.72
C LEU A 142 13.72 18.74 7.05
N VAL A 143 12.41 18.99 7.13
CA VAL A 143 11.85 20.28 7.54
C VAL A 143 12.29 20.66 8.96
N LEU A 144 12.27 19.70 9.90
CA LEU A 144 12.72 19.94 11.27
C LEU A 144 14.21 20.33 11.32
N VAL A 145 15.07 19.58 10.62
CA VAL A 145 16.51 19.87 10.55
C VAL A 145 16.82 21.20 9.84
N LEU A 146 16.07 21.54 8.80
CA LEU A 146 16.38 22.70 7.95
C LEU A 146 15.74 23.99 8.48
N LEU A 147 14.55 23.93 9.07
CA LEU A 147 13.79 25.11 9.52
C LEU A 147 13.77 25.31 11.03
N PHE A 148 13.94 24.25 11.82
CA PHE A 148 13.71 24.27 13.27
C PHE A 148 14.93 23.77 14.07
N ARG A 149 16.14 24.04 13.58
CA ARG A 149 17.39 23.67 14.26
C ARG A 149 18.03 24.88 14.95
N LYS A 150 18.39 24.73 16.23
CA LYS A 150 18.86 25.82 17.10
C LYS A 150 20.12 26.54 16.59
N ASP A 151 21.03 25.79 15.96
CA ASP A 151 22.36 26.25 15.52
C ASP A 151 22.41 26.70 14.05
N LYS A 152 21.29 26.66 13.30
CA LYS A 152 21.29 26.97 11.87
C LYS A 152 20.09 27.79 11.44
N LYS A 153 20.37 28.87 10.72
CA LYS A 153 19.36 29.69 10.04
C LYS A 153 19.56 29.59 8.54
N LEU A 154 18.51 29.22 7.82
CA LEU A 154 18.49 29.24 6.36
C LEU A 154 17.96 30.57 5.84
N GLU A 155 18.54 31.02 4.72
CA GLU A 155 18.03 32.17 3.97
C GLU A 155 16.61 31.91 3.44
N PRO A 156 15.72 32.93 3.37
CA PRO A 156 14.32 32.75 2.99
C PRO A 156 14.10 32.04 1.65
N TRP A 157 14.88 32.38 0.62
CA TRP A 157 14.75 31.74 -0.70
C TRP A 157 15.18 30.27 -0.69
N LYS A 158 16.21 29.92 0.09
CA LYS A 158 16.66 28.53 0.28
C LYS A 158 15.58 27.69 0.96
N LYS A 159 14.82 28.28 1.89
CA LYS A 159 13.68 27.59 2.53
C LYS A 159 12.62 27.20 1.50
N ILE A 160 12.25 28.11 0.61
CA ILE A 160 11.25 27.86 -0.44
C ILE A 160 11.77 26.80 -1.41
N PHE A 161 13.00 26.95 -1.90
CA PHE A 161 13.61 25.98 -2.82
C PHE A 161 13.64 24.56 -2.24
N VAL A 162 14.04 24.42 -0.98
CA VAL A 162 14.02 23.13 -0.28
C VAL A 162 12.60 22.57 -0.21
N ILE A 163 11.59 23.37 0.14
CA ILE A 163 10.21 22.88 0.22
C ILE A 163 9.74 22.37 -1.15
N LEU A 164 10.08 23.06 -2.24
CA LEU A 164 9.76 22.62 -3.60
C LEU A 164 10.42 21.27 -3.93
N ILE A 165 11.69 21.07 -3.56
CA ILE A 165 12.35 19.76 -3.69
C ILE A 165 11.61 18.68 -2.86
N LEU A 166 11.19 19.01 -1.64
CA LEU A 166 10.49 18.03 -0.79
C LEU A 166 9.13 17.60 -1.33
N THR A 167 8.51 18.37 -2.25
CA THR A 167 7.27 17.95 -2.92
C THR A 167 7.45 16.71 -3.79
N PHE A 168 8.68 16.43 -4.23
CA PHE A 168 9.01 15.20 -4.95
C PHE A 168 8.95 13.96 -4.06
N PHE A 169 8.98 14.11 -2.73
CA PHE A 169 8.81 12.99 -1.79
C PHE A 169 7.39 12.91 -1.24
N HIS A 170 6.78 14.06 -0.94
CA HIS A 170 5.39 14.12 -0.53
C HIS A 170 4.79 15.52 -0.73
N LYS A 171 3.61 15.59 -1.35
CA LYS A 171 2.96 16.87 -1.72
C LYS A 171 2.60 17.76 -0.53
N SER A 172 2.41 17.20 0.66
CA SER A 172 2.10 18.00 1.86
C SER A 172 3.21 18.96 2.27
N ALA A 173 4.42 18.87 1.71
CA ALA A 173 5.48 19.86 1.92
C ALA A 173 5.01 21.30 1.61
N LEU A 174 4.13 21.46 0.60
CA LEU A 174 3.57 22.76 0.22
C LEU A 174 2.80 23.45 1.36
N TYR A 175 2.26 22.67 2.31
CA TYR A 175 1.55 23.19 3.47
C TYR A 175 2.39 24.14 4.33
N ILE A 176 3.72 24.04 4.26
CA ILE A 176 4.64 24.82 5.07
C ILE A 176 4.81 26.24 4.51
N ILE A 177 4.56 26.46 3.21
CA ILE A 177 4.82 27.74 2.54
C ILE A 177 4.03 28.91 3.17
N PRO A 178 2.71 28.81 3.41
CA PRO A 178 1.96 29.87 4.11
C PRO A 178 2.56 30.22 5.47
N PHE A 179 3.06 29.22 6.22
CA PHE A 179 3.67 29.45 7.53
C PHE A 179 5.02 30.15 7.45
N LEU A 180 5.79 29.97 6.37
CA LEU A 180 7.00 30.77 6.18
C LEU A 180 6.71 32.27 6.08
N VAL A 181 5.54 32.64 5.56
CA VAL A 181 5.07 34.03 5.51
C VAL A 181 4.53 34.45 6.88
N LEU A 182 3.64 33.65 7.47
CA LEU A 182 3.05 33.95 8.78
C LEU A 182 4.11 34.12 9.87
N LEU A 183 5.21 33.37 9.83
CA LEU A 183 6.28 33.44 10.83
C LEU A 183 7.17 34.69 10.71
N LYS A 184 7.00 35.53 9.67
CA LYS A 184 7.67 36.83 9.58
C LYS A 184 7.00 37.90 10.44
N PHE A 185 5.73 37.70 10.84
CA PHE A 185 5.03 38.66 11.67
C PHE A 185 5.50 38.61 13.13
N ASN A 186 5.46 39.77 13.80
CA ASN A 186 5.79 39.89 15.22
C ASN A 186 4.64 39.38 16.09
N TRP A 187 4.64 38.08 16.35
CA TRP A 187 3.67 37.44 17.23
C TRP A 187 3.98 37.66 18.71
N ASN A 188 2.91 37.74 19.48
CA ASN A 188 2.92 37.73 20.94
C ASN A 188 1.75 36.87 21.43
N ARG A 189 1.76 36.52 22.72
CA ARG A 189 0.73 35.67 23.34
C ARG A 189 -0.71 36.13 23.03
N LYS A 190 -1.00 37.44 23.10
CA LYS A 190 -2.35 37.97 22.85
C LYS A 190 -2.79 37.76 21.39
N ARG A 191 -1.91 38.08 20.43
CA ARG A 191 -2.18 37.86 19.00
C ARG A 191 -2.39 36.39 18.66
N LEU A 192 -1.60 35.51 19.26
CA LEU A 192 -1.75 34.06 19.10
C LEU A 192 -3.08 33.54 19.69
N LEU A 193 -3.51 34.05 20.83
CA LEU A 193 -4.82 33.74 21.41
C LEU A 193 -5.97 34.18 20.49
N VAL A 194 -5.85 35.36 19.86
CA VAL A 194 -6.84 35.82 18.87
C VAL A 194 -6.87 34.89 17.66
N VAL A 195 -5.71 34.50 17.12
CA VAL A 195 -5.64 33.54 16.01
C VAL A 195 -6.27 32.19 16.38
N LEU A 196 -5.98 31.67 17.58
CA LEU A 196 -6.58 30.44 18.08
C LEU A 196 -8.10 30.58 18.20
N GLY A 197 -8.59 31.70 18.76
CA GLY A 197 -10.02 31.97 18.89
C GLY A 197 -10.72 32.01 17.53
N ILE A 198 -10.14 32.72 16.56
CA ILE A 198 -10.67 32.74 15.17
C ILE A 198 -10.66 31.32 14.57
N ALA A 199 -9.58 30.57 14.73
CA ALA A 199 -9.48 29.21 14.21
C ALA A 199 -10.52 28.27 14.84
N LEU A 200 -10.81 28.40 16.14
CA LEU A 200 -11.89 27.65 16.79
C LEU A 200 -13.27 28.07 16.27
N LEU A 201 -13.50 29.34 15.97
CA LEU A 201 -14.78 29.76 15.37
C LEU A 201 -14.97 29.14 13.97
N THR A 202 -13.89 28.91 13.21
CA THR A 202 -14.00 28.30 11.88
C THR A 202 -14.53 26.87 11.90
N THR A 203 -14.46 26.14 13.02
CA THR A 203 -14.99 24.76 13.10
C THR A 203 -16.52 24.71 13.02
N PHE A 204 -17.20 25.84 13.26
CA PHE A 204 -18.66 25.94 13.16
C PHE A 204 -19.12 26.36 11.76
N ILE A 205 -18.18 26.68 10.85
CA ILE A 205 -18.49 27.01 9.46
C ILE A 205 -18.74 25.70 8.71
N PRO A 206 -19.87 25.55 7.99
CA PRO A 206 -20.18 24.36 7.22
C PRO A 206 -19.37 24.34 5.91
N PHE A 207 -18.05 24.19 6.01
CA PHE A 207 -17.14 24.18 4.86
C PHE A 207 -17.48 23.10 3.84
N GLU A 208 -18.07 21.99 4.25
CA GLU A 208 -18.56 20.95 3.34
C GLU A 208 -19.54 21.52 2.32
N ALA A 209 -20.56 22.25 2.76
CA ALA A 209 -21.56 22.88 1.88
C ALA A 209 -20.95 23.90 0.92
N ILE A 210 -19.82 24.52 1.31
CA ILE A 210 -19.09 25.46 0.45
C ILE A 210 -18.23 24.68 -0.57
N LEU A 211 -17.51 23.65 -0.12
CA LEU A 211 -16.54 22.91 -0.93
C LEU A 211 -17.20 22.05 -2.01
N THR A 212 -18.44 21.58 -1.79
CA THR A 212 -19.21 20.84 -2.81
C THR A 212 -19.43 21.63 -4.09
N HIS A 213 -19.48 22.97 -4.01
CA HIS A 213 -19.58 23.83 -5.20
C HIS A 213 -18.29 23.89 -6.04
N PHE A 214 -17.19 23.32 -5.55
CA PHE A 214 -15.88 23.33 -6.20
C PHE A 214 -15.34 21.92 -6.45
N ASP A 215 -16.22 20.92 -6.61
CA ASP A 215 -15.84 19.53 -6.85
C ASP A 215 -14.98 19.32 -8.12
N SER A 216 -15.02 20.29 -9.04
CA SER A 216 -14.28 20.29 -10.30
C SER A 216 -12.77 20.46 -10.09
N ILE A 217 -12.35 20.97 -8.93
CA ILE A 217 -10.94 21.14 -8.58
C ILE A 217 -10.42 19.82 -7.98
N ALA A 218 -9.43 19.20 -8.63
CA ALA A 218 -8.91 17.88 -8.24
C ALA A 218 -8.50 17.74 -6.77
N ILE A 219 -7.93 18.80 -6.17
CA ILE A 219 -7.55 18.83 -4.74
C ILE A 219 -8.78 18.83 -3.84
N ILE A 220 -9.83 19.57 -4.23
CA ILE A 220 -11.08 19.65 -3.49
C ILE A 220 -11.82 18.34 -3.62
N LYS A 221 -11.94 17.78 -4.83
CA LYS A 221 -12.51 16.43 -5.06
C LYS A 221 -11.89 15.36 -4.16
N LYS A 222 -10.56 15.36 -4.06
CA LYS A 222 -9.85 14.42 -3.18
C LYS A 222 -10.15 14.68 -1.70
N SER A 223 -10.28 15.93 -1.29
CA SER A 223 -10.61 16.33 0.08
C SER A 223 -12.07 15.99 0.44
N LEU A 224 -13.00 16.14 -0.50
CA LEU A 224 -14.40 15.72 -0.39
C LEU A 224 -14.50 14.20 -0.16
N GLY A 225 -13.65 13.39 -0.80
CA GLY A 225 -13.56 11.94 -0.55
C GLY A 225 -13.06 11.55 0.85
N TYR A 226 -12.53 12.50 1.64
CA TYR A 226 -12.14 12.30 3.05
C TYR A 226 -13.14 12.91 4.03
N LEU A 227 -14.29 13.39 3.56
CA LEU A 227 -15.38 13.83 4.42
C LEU A 227 -16.06 12.60 5.04
N ARG A 228 -16.27 12.65 6.35
CA ARG A 228 -17.21 11.76 7.04
C ARG A 228 -18.27 12.61 7.72
N THR A 229 -19.50 12.13 7.67
CA THR A 229 -20.74 12.86 7.99
C THR A 229 -20.93 13.18 9.47
N THR A 230 -20.01 12.81 10.37
CA THR A 230 -20.16 13.03 11.82
C THR A 230 -18.83 13.30 12.49
N TYR A 231 -18.44 14.58 12.60
CA TYR A 231 -17.33 15.00 13.46
C TYR A 231 -17.82 15.97 14.53
N GLY A 232 -17.67 15.58 15.79
CA GLY A 232 -17.93 16.45 16.93
C GLY A 232 -16.81 17.47 17.13
N PHE A 233 -17.15 18.69 17.54
CA PHE A 233 -16.18 19.71 17.95
C PHE A 233 -15.21 19.18 19.03
N PHE A 234 -15.67 18.29 19.91
CA PHE A 234 -14.94 17.73 21.05
C PHE A 234 -14.40 16.31 20.81
N ASP A 235 -13.94 15.98 19.60
CA ASP A 235 -13.18 14.76 19.40
C ASP A 235 -11.88 14.75 20.23
N PHE A 236 -11.42 13.56 20.61
CA PHE A 236 -10.23 13.39 21.43
C PHE A 236 -8.97 14.06 20.83
N PRO A 237 -8.67 13.93 19.53
CA PRO A 237 -7.51 14.59 18.92
C PRO A 237 -7.56 16.14 18.98
N SER A 238 -8.74 16.75 18.94
CA SER A 238 -8.93 18.20 19.09
C SER A 238 -8.67 18.65 20.52
N ILE A 239 -9.21 17.93 21.50
CA ILE A 239 -9.02 18.22 22.93
C ILE A 239 -7.54 18.15 23.29
N VAL A 240 -6.84 17.09 22.88
CA VAL A 240 -5.41 16.91 23.17
C VAL A 240 -4.58 18.06 22.58
N ARG A 241 -4.84 18.46 21.33
CA ARG A 241 -4.13 19.59 20.70
C ARG A 241 -4.43 20.91 21.40
N LEU A 242 -5.69 21.15 21.79
CA LEU A 242 -6.07 22.34 22.53
C LEU A 242 -5.35 22.41 23.88
N ILE A 243 -5.26 21.29 24.60
CA ILE A 243 -4.50 21.18 25.86
C ILE A 243 -3.03 21.56 25.62
N PHE A 244 -2.40 21.03 24.57
CA PHE A 244 -1.00 21.37 24.27
C PHE A 244 -0.82 22.86 23.96
N ILE A 245 -1.71 23.46 23.15
CA ILE A 245 -1.66 24.89 22.85
C ILE A 245 -1.83 25.71 24.13
N VAL A 246 -2.79 25.35 24.99
CA VAL A 246 -3.05 26.05 26.25
C VAL A 246 -1.84 25.99 27.18
N VAL A 247 -1.22 24.81 27.36
CA VAL A 247 0.00 24.66 28.17
C VAL A 247 1.13 25.55 27.62
N VAL A 248 1.36 25.53 26.31
CA VAL A 248 2.40 26.35 25.67
C VAL A 248 2.10 27.84 25.79
N LEU A 249 0.85 28.28 25.60
CA LEU A 249 0.46 29.68 25.73
C LEU A 249 0.49 30.17 27.19
N TYR A 250 0.21 29.31 28.16
CA TYR A 250 0.33 29.61 29.58
C TYR A 250 1.78 29.94 29.94
N HIS A 251 2.73 29.15 29.43
CA HIS A 251 4.17 29.35 29.66
C HIS A 251 4.86 30.27 28.66
N TYR A 252 4.15 30.88 27.71
CA TYR A 252 4.73 31.57 26.54
C TYR A 252 5.90 32.50 26.88
N ASN A 253 5.71 33.43 27.82
CA ASN A 253 6.74 34.42 28.16
C ASN A 253 8.03 33.79 28.71
N GLU A 254 7.91 32.66 29.41
CA GLU A 254 9.05 31.95 30.00
C GLU A 254 9.81 31.09 29.01
N ILE A 255 9.11 30.55 28.01
CA ILE A 255 9.69 29.64 27.02
C ILE A 255 10.10 30.35 25.73
N THR A 256 9.81 31.64 25.54
CA THR A 256 10.21 32.42 24.35
C THR A 256 11.33 33.42 24.64
N LYS A 257 12.36 33.01 25.40
CA LYS A 257 13.48 33.87 25.83
C LYS A 257 14.46 34.20 24.71
N THR A 258 14.60 33.31 23.73
CA THR A 258 15.46 33.49 22.55
C THR A 258 14.64 33.61 21.28
N GLU A 259 15.20 34.23 20.23
CA GLU A 259 14.56 34.32 18.91
C GLU A 259 14.22 32.94 18.32
N TYR A 260 15.10 31.95 18.53
CA TYR A 260 14.85 30.56 18.10
C TYR A 260 13.66 29.93 18.81
N GLN A 261 13.60 30.05 20.14
CA GLN A 261 12.48 29.55 20.93
C GLN A 261 11.17 30.23 20.54
N LYS A 262 11.19 31.56 20.42
CA LYS A 262 10.03 32.35 19.99
C LYS A 262 9.54 31.93 18.60
N TYR A 263 10.44 31.79 17.63
CA TYR A 263 10.11 31.30 16.29
C TYR A 263 9.46 29.90 16.34
N THR A 264 10.03 28.99 17.12
CA THR A 264 9.54 27.61 17.27
C THR A 264 8.17 27.54 17.94
N VAL A 265 7.97 28.27 19.04
CA VAL A 265 6.70 28.35 19.77
C VAL A 265 5.60 29.00 18.92
N ASN A 266 5.93 30.06 18.18
CA ASN A 266 4.98 30.69 17.26
C ASN A 266 4.56 29.71 16.15
N ALA A 267 5.52 28.98 15.57
CA ALA A 267 5.23 27.96 14.55
C ALA A 267 4.35 26.83 15.10
N PHE A 268 4.63 26.37 16.32
CA PHE A 268 3.81 25.38 17.00
C PHE A 268 2.36 25.87 17.17
N VAL A 269 2.15 27.06 17.74
CA VAL A 269 0.80 27.56 18.02
C VAL A 269 0.04 27.88 16.73
N LEU A 270 0.66 28.55 15.77
CA LEU A 270 0.01 28.86 14.48
C LEU A 270 -0.34 27.58 13.71
N GLY A 271 0.61 26.64 13.67
CA GLY A 271 0.47 25.38 12.95
C GLY A 271 -0.51 24.39 13.59
N LEU A 272 -0.71 24.45 14.91
CA LEU A 272 -1.82 23.73 15.54
C LEU A 272 -3.14 24.49 15.49
N SER A 273 -3.13 25.82 15.44
CA SER A 273 -4.37 26.59 15.25
C SER A 273 -5.00 26.26 13.89
N SER A 274 -4.19 26.10 12.84
CA SER A 274 -4.68 25.71 11.52
C SER A 274 -5.30 24.30 11.46
N TYR A 275 -5.09 23.44 12.48
CA TYR A 275 -5.81 22.17 12.61
C TYR A 275 -7.32 22.41 12.64
N PHE A 276 -7.75 23.40 13.44
CA PHE A 276 -9.16 23.74 13.61
C PHE A 276 -9.76 24.35 12.34
N VAL A 277 -8.97 25.11 11.58
CA VAL A 277 -9.38 25.62 10.26
C VAL A 277 -9.61 24.50 9.26
N LEU A 278 -8.80 23.44 9.32
CA LEU A 278 -8.90 22.29 8.43
C LEU A 278 -9.84 21.19 8.96
N LYS A 279 -10.57 21.44 10.06
CA LYS A 279 -11.33 20.40 10.77
C LYS A 279 -12.46 19.78 9.93
N PHE A 280 -12.87 20.41 8.84
CA PHE A 280 -13.76 19.80 7.86
C PHE A 280 -13.23 18.46 7.32
N SER A 281 -11.91 18.20 7.37
CA SER A 281 -11.33 16.88 7.12
C SER A 281 -10.29 16.56 8.20
N GLU A 282 -10.66 15.76 9.20
CA GLU A 282 -9.80 15.39 10.33
C GLU A 282 -8.47 14.76 9.89
N LEU A 283 -8.51 13.89 8.87
CA LEU A 283 -7.32 13.24 8.32
C LEU A 283 -6.38 14.28 7.69
N THR A 284 -6.95 15.20 6.89
CA THR A 284 -6.19 16.28 6.25
C THR A 284 -5.60 17.23 7.28
N ALA A 285 -6.38 17.63 8.28
CA ALA A 285 -5.94 18.47 9.38
C ALA A 285 -4.80 17.81 10.17
N SER A 286 -5.00 16.56 10.60
CA SER A 286 -4.00 15.80 11.36
C SER A 286 -2.70 15.63 10.58
N ARG A 287 -2.76 15.23 9.30
CA ARG A 287 -1.58 15.05 8.46
C ARG A 287 -0.89 16.37 8.13
N SER A 288 -1.62 17.46 7.95
CA SER A 288 -1.02 18.76 7.58
C SER A 288 -0.34 19.42 8.78
N THR A 289 -0.93 19.37 9.96
CA THR A 289 -0.39 20.04 11.16
C THR A 289 0.76 19.30 11.85
N ILE A 290 1.07 18.07 11.44
CA ILE A 290 2.07 17.24 12.11
C ILE A 290 3.47 17.88 12.14
N TYR A 291 3.85 18.63 11.10
CA TYR A 291 5.13 19.35 11.04
C TYR A 291 5.34 20.26 12.25
N PHE A 292 4.24 20.87 12.71
CA PHE A 292 4.25 21.79 13.84
C PHE A 292 4.01 21.05 15.15
N LEU A 293 3.16 20.02 15.16
CA LEU A 293 2.95 19.19 16.36
C LEU A 293 4.26 18.54 16.85
N MET A 294 5.14 18.11 15.94
CA MET A 294 6.44 17.55 16.31
C MET A 294 7.35 18.53 17.07
N LEU A 295 7.16 19.84 16.93
CA LEU A 295 7.92 20.83 17.70
C LEU A 295 7.65 20.72 19.21
N PHE A 296 6.53 20.11 19.61
CA PHE A 296 6.23 19.84 21.01
C PHE A 296 7.31 19.01 21.70
N VAL A 297 8.00 18.14 20.96
CA VAL A 297 9.11 17.31 21.44
C VAL A 297 10.20 18.14 22.10
N ILE A 298 10.53 19.31 21.55
CA ILE A 298 11.57 20.21 22.08
C ILE A 298 10.99 21.32 22.97
N ILE A 299 9.71 21.65 22.83
CA ILE A 299 9.04 22.66 23.66
C ILE A 299 8.78 22.13 25.08
N ILE A 300 8.42 20.86 25.26
CA ILE A 300 8.19 20.28 26.59
C ILE A 300 9.38 20.42 27.54
N PRO A 301 10.63 20.11 27.13
CA PRO A 301 11.81 20.42 27.93
C PRO A 301 11.89 21.87 28.41
N TRP A 302 11.52 22.85 27.57
CA TRP A 302 11.48 24.26 27.98
C TRP A 302 10.41 24.53 29.04
N VAL A 303 9.24 23.88 28.93
CA VAL A 303 8.17 23.95 29.94
C VAL A 303 8.63 23.33 31.26
N VAL A 304 9.33 22.20 31.22
CA VAL A 304 9.91 21.56 32.43
C VAL A 304 10.89 22.50 33.13
N GLU A 305 11.71 23.22 32.37
CA GLU A 305 12.71 24.12 32.92
C GLU A 305 12.10 25.37 33.58
N CYS A 306 10.86 25.74 33.26
CA CYS A 306 10.13 26.80 34.00
C CYS A 306 9.98 26.49 35.50
N TYR A 307 10.10 25.22 35.90
CA TYR A 307 9.94 24.76 37.28
C TYR A 307 11.27 24.45 37.98
N SER A 308 12.42 24.82 37.40
CA SER A 308 13.74 24.49 37.96
C SER A 308 14.00 25.07 39.34
N SER A 309 13.37 26.19 39.69
CA SER A 309 13.41 26.76 41.05
C SER A 309 12.64 25.96 42.10
N LYS A 310 11.72 25.07 41.68
CA LYS A 310 10.85 24.27 42.55
C LYS A 310 10.99 22.78 42.22
N GLN A 311 12.02 22.15 42.77
CA GLN A 311 12.41 20.77 42.45
C GLN A 311 11.26 19.75 42.47
N ARG A 312 10.37 19.80 43.47
CA ARG A 312 9.20 18.89 43.55
C ARG A 312 8.23 19.07 42.37
N GLN A 313 8.01 20.30 41.92
CA GLN A 313 7.15 20.59 40.77
C GLN A 313 7.81 20.13 39.46
N LYS A 314 9.11 20.39 39.29
CA LYS A 314 9.88 19.88 38.15
C LYS A 314 9.78 18.35 38.03
N GLN A 315 9.96 17.63 39.15
CA GLN A 315 9.80 16.18 39.18
C GLN A 315 8.39 15.72 38.82
N ALA A 316 7.35 16.39 39.34
CA ALA A 316 5.96 16.07 39.01
C ALA A 316 5.68 16.24 37.51
N VAL A 317 6.13 17.34 36.89
CA VAL A 317 5.95 17.58 35.45
C VAL A 317 6.68 16.53 34.61
N ILE A 318 7.90 16.14 35.01
CA ILE A 318 8.63 15.05 34.35
C ILE A 318 7.82 13.75 34.44
N ILE A 319 7.39 13.33 35.64
CA ILE A 319 6.62 12.10 35.82
C ILE A 319 5.35 12.10 34.97
N VAL A 320 4.59 13.21 34.95
CA VAL A 320 3.40 13.36 34.11
C VAL A 320 3.74 13.22 32.63
N THR A 321 4.85 13.80 32.17
CA THR A 321 5.32 13.70 30.78
C THR A 321 5.69 12.25 30.40
N LEU A 322 6.34 11.53 31.32
CA LEU A 322 6.70 10.13 31.11
C LEU A 322 5.46 9.23 31.07
N LEU A 323 4.51 9.41 32.00
CA LEU A 323 3.23 8.69 32.00
C LEU A 323 2.43 8.97 30.73
N PHE A 324 2.37 10.24 30.31
CA PHE A 324 1.74 10.65 29.07
C PHE A 324 2.36 9.91 27.87
N SER A 325 3.69 9.81 27.81
CA SER A 325 4.41 9.09 26.73
C SER A 325 4.06 7.60 26.69
N VAL A 326 3.88 6.97 27.85
CA VAL A 326 3.45 5.56 27.95
C VAL A 326 2.01 5.37 27.47
N VAL A 327 1.09 6.23 27.92
CA VAL A 327 -0.32 6.18 27.49
C VAL A 327 -0.44 6.42 25.99
N TYR A 328 0.30 7.40 25.47
CA TYR A 328 0.27 7.73 24.05
C TYR A 328 0.87 6.61 23.20
N LEU A 329 1.96 5.97 23.64
CA LEU A 329 2.50 4.78 22.96
C LEU A 329 1.44 3.68 22.84
N GLN A 330 0.72 3.37 23.92
CA GLN A 330 -0.33 2.36 23.88
C GLN A 330 -1.43 2.73 22.88
N LYS A 331 -1.84 4.01 22.86
CA LYS A 331 -2.82 4.52 21.90
C LYS A 331 -2.32 4.34 20.47
N GLU A 332 -1.07 4.69 20.17
CA GLU A 332 -0.50 4.59 18.82
C GLU A 332 -0.34 3.13 18.39
N LEU A 333 0.17 2.24 19.25
CA LEU A 333 0.30 0.82 18.92
C LEU A 333 -1.04 0.18 18.58
N ARG A 334 -2.09 0.45 19.36
CA ARG A 334 -3.45 -0.02 19.08
C ARG A 334 -4.01 0.55 17.79
N ALA A 335 -3.78 1.84 17.54
CA ALA A 335 -4.20 2.48 16.30
C ALA A 335 -3.50 1.84 15.09
N THR A 336 -2.19 1.62 15.16
CA THR A 336 -1.42 1.00 14.08
C THR A 336 -1.81 -0.45 13.82
N GLU A 337 -2.09 -1.24 14.86
CA GLU A 337 -2.55 -2.63 14.71
C GLU A 337 -3.93 -2.69 14.05
N ARG A 338 -4.86 -1.83 14.48
CA ARG A 338 -6.19 -1.74 13.85
C ARG A 338 -6.11 -1.27 12.41
N GLN A 339 -5.28 -0.26 12.13
CA GLN A 339 -5.17 0.33 10.80
C GLN A 339 -4.38 -0.54 9.82
N SER A 340 -3.52 -1.45 10.29
CA SER A 340 -2.86 -2.43 9.43
C SER A 340 -3.79 -3.56 8.96
N GLY A 341 -5.06 -3.57 9.37
CA GLY A 341 -6.00 -4.65 9.05
C GLY A 341 -5.74 -5.93 9.85
N PHE A 342 -5.08 -5.87 11.01
CA PHE A 342 -4.76 -7.08 11.75
C PHE A 342 -6.03 -7.74 12.32
N THR A 343 -6.27 -9.00 11.98
CA THR A 343 -7.53 -9.70 12.30
C THR A 343 -7.61 -10.17 13.75
N ASN A 344 -6.49 -10.60 14.33
CA ASN A 344 -6.46 -11.14 15.70
C ASN A 344 -6.09 -10.07 16.73
N THR A 345 -6.86 -8.98 16.80
CA THR A 345 -6.52 -7.84 17.68
C THR A 345 -6.27 -8.29 19.12
N SER A 346 -5.07 -8.02 19.62
CA SER A 346 -4.68 -8.45 20.95
C SER A 346 -5.48 -7.71 22.03
N HIS A 347 -6.21 -8.45 22.89
CA HIS A 347 -6.82 -7.88 24.10
C HIS A 347 -5.72 -7.56 25.14
N GLY A 348 -4.94 -6.51 24.92
CA GLY A 348 -3.89 -6.11 25.86
C GLY A 348 -2.72 -5.35 25.23
N LEU A 349 -1.52 -5.93 25.38
CA LEU A 349 -0.26 -5.39 24.86
C LEU A 349 -0.06 -5.83 23.41
N VAL A 350 0.24 -4.87 22.54
CA VAL A 350 0.49 -5.14 21.12
C VAL A 350 1.82 -5.87 20.96
N GLN A 351 1.76 -7.04 20.33
CA GLN A 351 2.94 -7.87 20.08
C GLN A 351 3.69 -7.39 18.83
N MET A 352 5.01 -7.44 18.88
CA MET A 352 5.84 -7.15 17.71
C MET A 352 5.92 -8.40 16.85
N ARG A 353 5.43 -8.30 15.61
CA ARG A 353 5.64 -9.31 14.56
C ARG A 353 6.98 -9.07 13.90
N THR A 354 7.64 -10.16 13.54
CA THR A 354 8.99 -10.09 12.99
C THR A 354 9.08 -10.74 11.62
N ILE A 355 10.06 -10.26 10.84
CA ILE A 355 10.35 -10.78 9.49
C ILE A 355 10.81 -12.24 9.48
N PHE A 356 11.13 -12.82 10.65
CA PHE A 356 11.56 -14.21 10.77
C PHE A 356 10.39 -15.21 10.72
N LYS A 357 9.16 -14.74 11.02
CA LYS A 357 7.93 -15.53 10.92
C LYS A 357 6.84 -14.66 10.29
N PRO A 358 7.00 -14.32 8.99
CA PRO A 358 6.00 -13.52 8.29
C PRO A 358 4.72 -14.35 8.15
N ASP A 359 3.60 -13.76 8.53
CA ASP A 359 2.28 -14.37 8.38
C ASP A 359 1.32 -13.31 7.82
N TYR A 360 1.14 -13.35 6.50
CA TYR A 360 0.27 -12.42 5.78
C TYR A 360 -1.21 -12.72 6.01
N SER A 361 -1.57 -13.97 6.37
CA SER A 361 -2.97 -14.39 6.56
C SER A 361 -3.65 -13.67 7.74
N GLN A 362 -2.86 -13.12 8.65
CA GLN A 362 -3.37 -12.37 9.80
C GLN A 362 -3.73 -10.91 9.48
N PHE A 363 -3.56 -10.48 8.23
CA PHE A 363 -3.83 -9.11 7.80
C PHE A 363 -4.93 -9.08 6.75
N ASP A 364 -6.06 -8.50 7.13
CA ASP A 364 -7.16 -8.09 6.26
C ASP A 364 -6.79 -6.77 5.58
N GLU A 365 -5.78 -6.83 4.71
CA GLU A 365 -5.31 -5.69 3.94
C GLU A 365 -5.02 -6.14 2.51
N ARG A 366 -5.49 -5.34 1.55
CA ARG A 366 -5.46 -5.64 0.13
C ARG A 366 -4.04 -5.88 -0.39
N SER A 367 -3.08 -5.04 -0.02
CA SER A 367 -1.68 -5.22 -0.41
C SER A 367 -1.01 -6.41 0.27
N ALA A 368 -1.39 -6.75 1.52
CA ALA A 368 -0.94 -7.98 2.19
C ALA A 368 -1.38 -9.22 1.42
N PHE A 369 -2.67 -9.26 1.03
CA PHE A 369 -3.24 -10.32 0.20
C PHE A 369 -2.46 -10.46 -1.11
N TYR A 370 -2.17 -9.36 -1.82
CA TYR A 370 -1.40 -9.43 -3.07
C TYR A 370 0.01 -9.98 -2.90
N THR A 371 0.73 -9.48 -1.90
CA THR A 371 2.13 -9.88 -1.69
C THR A 371 2.20 -11.36 -1.36
N TYR A 372 1.28 -11.85 -0.53
CA TYR A 372 1.18 -13.26 -0.18
C TYR A 372 0.90 -14.15 -1.40
N HIS A 373 -0.17 -13.85 -2.14
CA HIS A 373 -0.57 -14.68 -3.28
C HIS A 373 0.48 -14.64 -4.40
N ARG A 374 1.14 -13.49 -4.63
CA ARG A 374 2.18 -13.38 -5.66
C ARG A 374 3.37 -14.32 -5.44
N GLU A 375 3.79 -14.53 -4.19
CA GLU A 375 4.92 -15.44 -3.91
C GLU A 375 4.49 -16.91 -3.99
N LEU A 376 3.32 -17.27 -3.43
CA LEU A 376 2.75 -18.61 -3.59
C LEU A 376 2.62 -18.99 -5.06
N CYS A 377 2.10 -18.07 -5.85
CA CYS A 377 1.92 -18.23 -7.27
C CYS A 377 3.20 -18.50 -8.07
N LYS A 378 4.33 -17.92 -7.69
CA LYS A 378 5.59 -18.18 -8.41
C LYS A 378 6.01 -19.63 -8.19
N ILE A 379 5.90 -20.10 -6.96
CA ILE A 379 6.27 -21.47 -6.57
C ILE A 379 5.33 -22.46 -7.25
N GLU A 380 4.03 -22.28 -7.09
CA GLU A 380 3.01 -23.17 -7.64
C GLU A 380 3.06 -23.25 -9.17
N ALA A 381 3.22 -22.11 -9.86
CA ALA A 381 3.31 -22.12 -11.31
C ALA A 381 4.59 -22.82 -11.82
N GLU A 382 5.71 -22.71 -11.10
CA GLU A 382 6.97 -23.35 -11.47
C GLU A 382 6.95 -24.86 -11.19
N GLU A 383 6.34 -25.29 -10.08
CA GLU A 383 6.10 -26.69 -9.75
C GLU A 383 5.17 -27.36 -10.77
N ASN A 384 4.01 -26.75 -11.05
CA ASN A 384 3.05 -27.27 -12.02
C ASN A 384 3.64 -27.33 -13.43
N ARG A 385 4.41 -26.31 -13.86
CA ARG A 385 5.11 -26.36 -15.15
C ARG A 385 6.08 -27.55 -15.21
N THR A 386 6.89 -27.73 -14.17
CA THR A 386 7.89 -28.80 -14.12
C THR A 386 7.24 -30.18 -14.12
N LEU A 387 6.10 -30.34 -13.45
CA LEU A 387 5.33 -31.58 -13.45
C LEU A 387 4.81 -31.89 -14.86
N LEU A 388 4.17 -30.91 -15.49
CA LEU A 388 3.58 -31.06 -16.81
C LEU A 388 4.67 -31.36 -17.85
N ASP A 389 5.75 -30.60 -17.88
CA ASP A 389 6.83 -30.77 -18.87
C ASP A 389 7.49 -32.15 -18.80
N LYS A 390 7.49 -32.83 -17.63
CA LYS A 390 8.01 -34.20 -17.48
C LYS A 390 7.10 -35.26 -18.09
N GLN A 391 5.81 -34.97 -18.24
CA GLN A 391 4.81 -35.93 -18.70
C GLN A 391 4.46 -35.76 -20.19
N ARG A 392 4.89 -34.66 -20.82
CA ARG A 392 4.56 -34.39 -22.23
C ARG A 392 5.40 -35.22 -23.19
N GLU A 393 4.72 -35.90 -24.10
CA GLU A 393 5.32 -36.57 -25.25
C GLU A 393 4.91 -35.86 -26.55
N PHE A 394 5.70 -36.06 -27.63
CA PHE A 394 5.30 -35.65 -28.96
C PHE A 394 4.51 -36.78 -29.62
N VAL A 395 3.23 -36.53 -29.90
CA VAL A 395 2.29 -37.53 -30.42
C VAL A 395 1.81 -37.24 -31.84
N GLY A 396 2.07 -36.04 -32.36
CA GLY A 396 1.55 -35.59 -33.66
C GLY A 396 0.04 -35.36 -33.66
N TYR A 397 -0.54 -35.06 -34.82
CA TYR A 397 -1.97 -34.78 -34.93
C TYR A 397 -2.81 -36.05 -34.82
N GLN A 398 -3.88 -35.98 -34.03
CA GLN A 398 -4.86 -37.05 -33.85
C GLN A 398 -6.25 -36.47 -34.16
N ASP A 399 -6.99 -37.06 -35.11
CA ASP A 399 -8.26 -36.49 -35.59
C ASP A 399 -9.41 -36.64 -34.58
N ASP A 400 -9.25 -37.54 -33.62
CA ASP A 400 -10.18 -37.81 -32.52
C ASP A 400 -9.95 -36.94 -31.29
N LYS A 401 -8.88 -36.13 -31.26
CA LYS A 401 -8.53 -35.29 -30.12
C LYS A 401 -8.56 -33.81 -30.43
N SER A 402 -8.95 -33.05 -29.42
CA SER A 402 -8.96 -31.61 -29.47
C SER A 402 -7.56 -31.02 -29.37
N ASN A 403 -7.34 -29.85 -29.98
CA ASN A 403 -6.04 -29.20 -30.06
C ASN A 403 -6.13 -27.73 -29.65
N ILE A 404 -5.11 -27.23 -28.94
CA ILE A 404 -5.05 -25.84 -28.48
C ILE A 404 -3.66 -25.23 -28.65
N VAL A 405 -3.65 -23.94 -28.99
CA VAL A 405 -2.44 -23.15 -29.19
C VAL A 405 -1.94 -22.62 -27.85
N VAL A 406 -0.69 -22.94 -27.53
CA VAL A 406 -0.04 -22.56 -26.27
C VAL A 406 1.27 -21.82 -26.49
N TYR A 407 1.64 -20.94 -25.56
CA TYR A 407 2.91 -20.21 -25.61
C TYR A 407 3.95 -20.81 -24.66
N ASP A 408 5.05 -21.34 -25.20
CA ASP A 408 6.19 -21.79 -24.42
C ASP A 408 7.11 -20.60 -24.10
N LYS A 409 7.15 -20.25 -22.81
CA LYS A 409 7.96 -19.15 -22.29
C LYS A 409 9.46 -19.43 -22.35
N SER A 410 9.89 -20.70 -22.28
CA SER A 410 11.30 -21.11 -22.34
C SER A 410 11.85 -20.93 -23.76
N LYS A 411 11.08 -21.39 -24.77
CA LYS A 411 11.44 -21.29 -26.19
C LYS A 411 11.03 -19.95 -26.81
N LYS A 412 10.20 -19.16 -26.12
CA LYS A 412 9.58 -17.90 -26.58
C LYS A 412 8.81 -18.06 -27.90
N MET A 413 8.17 -19.21 -28.09
CA MET A 413 7.46 -19.60 -29.31
C MET A 413 6.13 -20.24 -28.96
N TYR A 414 5.18 -20.23 -29.90
CA TYR A 414 3.91 -20.92 -29.80
C TYR A 414 4.04 -22.34 -30.35
N GLY A 415 3.42 -23.29 -29.66
CA GLY A 415 3.21 -24.66 -30.12
C GLY A 415 1.74 -25.04 -30.01
N ILE A 416 1.45 -26.30 -30.27
CA ILE A 416 0.10 -26.87 -30.22
C ILE A 416 0.14 -28.15 -29.40
N ILE A 417 -0.76 -28.23 -28.42
CA ILE A 417 -0.95 -29.43 -27.60
C ILE A 417 -2.35 -30.01 -27.81
N ASN A 418 -2.51 -31.29 -27.53
CA ASN A 418 -3.82 -31.93 -27.49
C ASN A 418 -4.48 -31.82 -26.10
N GLU A 419 -5.70 -32.34 -25.96
CA GLU A 419 -6.48 -32.37 -24.70
C GLU A 419 -5.88 -33.21 -23.57
N ASP A 420 -4.88 -34.06 -23.83
CA ASP A 420 -4.10 -34.75 -22.80
C ASP A 420 -2.84 -33.95 -22.39
N GLY A 421 -2.60 -32.80 -23.02
CA GLY A 421 -1.42 -31.98 -22.83
C GLY A 421 -0.18 -32.41 -23.63
N ASN A 422 -0.27 -33.39 -24.52
CA ASN A 422 0.86 -33.83 -25.34
C ASN A 422 1.12 -32.90 -26.53
N TRP A 423 2.37 -32.82 -26.98
CA TRP A 423 2.75 -31.98 -28.13
C TRP A 423 2.24 -32.59 -29.44
N VAL A 424 1.45 -31.79 -30.15
CA VAL A 424 1.03 -32.05 -31.53
C VAL A 424 1.94 -31.32 -32.51
N VAL A 425 2.30 -30.08 -32.16
CA VAL A 425 3.36 -29.32 -32.80
C VAL A 425 4.22 -28.70 -31.71
N GLU A 426 5.50 -29.07 -31.66
CA GLU A 426 6.43 -28.45 -30.70
C GLU A 426 6.51 -26.92 -30.90
N PRO A 427 6.95 -26.15 -29.90
CA PRO A 427 7.03 -24.69 -30.03
C PRO A 427 7.98 -24.24 -31.14
N GLU A 428 7.41 -23.82 -32.27
CA GLU A 428 8.13 -23.37 -33.46
C GLU A 428 7.60 -22.05 -34.04
N PHE A 429 6.37 -21.66 -33.68
CA PHE A 429 5.72 -20.49 -34.26
C PHE A 429 6.07 -19.20 -33.50
N LYS A 430 6.55 -18.17 -34.21
CA LYS A 430 6.86 -16.86 -33.57
C LYS A 430 5.62 -16.00 -33.29
N ARG A 431 4.50 -16.29 -33.95
CA ARG A 431 3.23 -15.57 -33.81
C ARG A 431 2.16 -16.58 -33.43
N LYS A 432 1.17 -16.16 -32.64
CA LYS A 432 0.05 -17.02 -32.22
C LYS A 432 -0.76 -17.42 -33.46
N PRO A 433 -0.80 -18.71 -33.88
CA PRO A 433 -1.75 -19.14 -34.89
C PRO A 433 -3.18 -19.12 -34.35
N THR A 434 -4.16 -18.96 -35.25
CA THR A 434 -5.55 -19.33 -34.98
C THR A 434 -5.78 -20.71 -35.56
N LEU A 435 -6.24 -21.66 -34.73
CA LEU A 435 -6.40 -23.05 -35.11
C LEU A 435 -7.85 -23.32 -35.52
N TYR A 436 -8.03 -23.96 -36.68
CA TYR A 436 -9.31 -24.47 -37.16
C TYR A 436 -9.13 -25.95 -37.51
N LYS A 437 -9.56 -26.86 -36.64
CA LYS A 437 -9.28 -28.30 -36.74
C LYS A 437 -7.77 -28.57 -36.91
N ASN A 438 -7.34 -29.16 -38.04
CA ASN A 438 -5.94 -29.44 -38.40
C ASN A 438 -5.26 -28.30 -39.15
N VAL A 439 -5.86 -27.12 -39.22
CA VAL A 439 -5.33 -25.99 -40.01
C VAL A 439 -4.97 -24.82 -39.09
N ALA A 440 -3.68 -24.54 -38.97
CA ALA A 440 -3.18 -23.36 -38.29
C ALA A 440 -3.12 -22.17 -39.27
N THR A 441 -3.63 -21.02 -38.84
CA THR A 441 -3.70 -19.82 -39.68
C THR A 441 -2.98 -18.63 -39.05
N PHE A 442 -2.26 -17.88 -39.88
CA PHE A 442 -1.53 -16.69 -39.45
C PHE A 442 -2.13 -15.46 -40.13
N GLY A 443 -2.96 -14.71 -39.39
CA GLY A 443 -3.57 -13.46 -39.85
C GLY A 443 -3.57 -12.40 -38.75
N LYS A 444 -3.71 -11.12 -39.12
CA LYS A 444 -4.00 -10.06 -38.13
C LYS A 444 -5.46 -10.22 -37.67
N GLN A 445 -5.68 -10.19 -36.35
CA GLN A 445 -7.04 -10.15 -35.78
C GLN A 445 -7.85 -9.03 -36.44
N GLY A 446 -9.00 -9.37 -37.02
CA GLY A 446 -9.95 -8.42 -37.61
C GLY A 446 -9.79 -8.07 -39.09
N GLU A 447 -8.76 -8.57 -39.80
CA GLU A 447 -8.60 -8.34 -41.24
C GLU A 447 -9.06 -9.56 -42.05
N VAL A 448 -10.29 -9.49 -42.59
CA VAL A 448 -10.99 -10.60 -43.28
C VAL A 448 -10.47 -10.85 -44.72
N PHE A 449 -9.63 -9.96 -45.28
CA PHE A 449 -9.43 -9.90 -46.75
C PHE A 449 -7.98 -9.90 -47.28
N ARG A 450 -6.98 -10.39 -46.55
CA ARG A 450 -5.64 -10.65 -47.12
C ARG A 450 -5.16 -12.07 -46.83
N GLN A 451 -4.35 -12.61 -47.76
CA GLN A 451 -3.78 -13.96 -47.76
C GLN A 451 -3.41 -14.40 -46.34
N ARG A 452 -4.19 -15.35 -45.80
CA ARG A 452 -3.83 -16.07 -44.58
C ARG A 452 -2.82 -17.12 -44.99
N ASP A 453 -1.69 -17.17 -44.30
CA ASP A 453 -0.80 -18.33 -44.41
C ASP A 453 -1.49 -19.48 -43.66
N TYR A 454 -1.75 -20.58 -44.36
CA TYR A 454 -2.31 -21.80 -43.79
C TYR A 454 -1.19 -22.83 -43.66
N VAL A 455 -1.16 -23.50 -42.51
CA VAL A 455 -0.24 -24.60 -42.22
C VAL A 455 -1.08 -25.79 -41.80
N ASP A 456 -0.93 -26.91 -42.49
CA ASP A 456 -1.50 -28.18 -42.06
C ASP A 456 -0.63 -28.78 -40.95
N ILE A 457 -1.23 -28.97 -39.77
CA ILE A 457 -0.55 -29.55 -38.61
C ILE A 457 -0.63 -31.09 -38.61
N SER A 458 -1.46 -31.68 -39.48
CA SER A 458 -1.57 -33.13 -39.65
C SER A 458 -0.51 -33.74 -40.58
N GLN A 459 0.31 -32.90 -41.21
CA GLN A 459 1.34 -33.30 -42.19
C GLN A 459 0.76 -34.08 -43.39
N SER A 460 -0.53 -33.92 -43.65
CA SER A 460 -1.15 -34.40 -44.88
C SER A 460 -0.84 -33.41 -46.01
N ASP A 461 -0.64 -33.89 -47.23
CA ASP A 461 -0.37 -33.03 -48.38
C ASP A 461 -1.68 -32.34 -48.83
N MET A 462 -2.12 -31.33 -48.07
CA MET A 462 -3.34 -30.55 -48.33
C MET A 462 -3.05 -29.30 -49.14
N ASP A 463 -3.89 -29.05 -50.15
CA ASP A 463 -3.84 -27.80 -50.90
C ASP A 463 -4.45 -26.60 -50.15
N TYR A 464 -4.13 -25.40 -50.63
CA TYR A 464 -4.57 -24.14 -50.03
C TYR A 464 -6.11 -23.99 -49.97
N GLU A 465 -6.82 -24.39 -51.03
CA GLU A 465 -8.29 -24.22 -51.07
C GLU A 465 -9.00 -25.17 -50.11
N THR A 466 -8.46 -26.37 -49.91
CA THR A 466 -8.94 -27.34 -48.92
C THR A 466 -8.76 -26.79 -47.51
N MET A 467 -7.57 -26.29 -47.17
CA MET A 467 -7.30 -25.67 -45.87
C MET A 467 -8.20 -24.46 -45.60
N ARG A 468 -8.40 -23.60 -46.61
CA ARG A 468 -9.29 -22.45 -46.53
C ARG A 468 -10.75 -22.86 -46.31
N LYS A 469 -11.21 -23.93 -46.97
CA LYS A 469 -12.58 -24.44 -46.81
C LYS A 469 -12.81 -24.95 -45.39
N ILE A 470 -11.86 -25.71 -44.83
CA ILE A 470 -11.92 -26.19 -43.44
C ILE A 470 -12.01 -25.00 -42.47
N ALA A 471 -11.12 -24.02 -42.62
CA ALA A 471 -11.10 -22.83 -41.76
C ALA A 471 -12.41 -22.03 -41.80
N ASN A 472 -13.04 -21.89 -42.97
CA ASN A 472 -14.31 -21.16 -43.10
C ASN A 472 -15.50 -21.90 -42.48
N VAL A 473 -15.53 -23.24 -42.57
CA VAL A 473 -16.57 -24.06 -41.93
C VAL A 473 -16.48 -23.92 -40.43
N GLU A 474 -15.28 -24.03 -39.87
CA GLU A 474 -15.07 -23.96 -38.42
C GLU A 474 -15.32 -22.55 -37.86
N LEU A 475 -14.89 -21.51 -38.59
CA LEU A 475 -15.22 -20.13 -38.23
C LEU A 475 -16.74 -19.90 -38.13
N SER A 476 -17.50 -20.47 -39.06
CA SER A 476 -18.97 -20.38 -39.04
C SER A 476 -19.58 -21.12 -37.85
N ARG A 477 -18.93 -22.18 -37.36
CA ARG A 477 -19.33 -22.94 -36.16
C ARG A 477 -19.03 -22.15 -34.89
N GLN A 478 -17.88 -21.49 -34.83
CA GLN A 478 -17.49 -20.63 -33.71
C GLN A 478 -18.40 -19.40 -33.57
N ASP A 479 -18.87 -18.81 -34.68
CA ASP A 479 -19.82 -17.69 -34.64
C ASP A 479 -21.17 -18.07 -34.00
N GLN A 480 -21.59 -19.34 -34.09
CA GLN A 480 -22.83 -19.83 -33.44
C GLN A 480 -22.73 -19.95 -31.91
N LEU A 481 -21.51 -20.05 -31.35
CA LEU A 481 -21.28 -20.11 -29.89
C LEU A 481 -21.40 -18.75 -29.19
N ILE A 482 -21.34 -17.65 -29.95
CA ILE A 482 -21.31 -16.29 -29.41
C ILE A 482 -22.72 -15.83 -28.96
N ASP A 483 -23.79 -16.38 -29.55
CA ASP A 483 -25.20 -15.99 -29.34
C ASP A 483 -25.92 -16.68 -28.16
N ALA A 484 -25.20 -17.41 -27.30
CA ALA A 484 -25.80 -18.09 -26.14
C ALA A 484 -26.48 -17.10 -25.18
N THR A 485 -27.75 -17.34 -24.86
CA THR A 485 -28.58 -16.52 -23.94
C THR A 485 -28.09 -16.62 -22.50
N GLU A 486 -27.53 -15.52 -21.97
CA GLU A 486 -27.10 -15.44 -20.57
C GLU A 486 -28.29 -15.23 -19.64
N THR A 487 -28.58 -16.20 -18.77
CA THR A 487 -29.54 -16.01 -17.66
C THR A 487 -28.76 -15.65 -16.40
N LYS A 488 -29.15 -14.54 -15.74
CA LYS A 488 -28.47 -14.02 -14.54
C LYS A 488 -29.26 -14.38 -13.28
N TYR A 489 -28.59 -14.97 -12.30
CA TYR A 489 -29.13 -15.22 -10.97
C TYR A 489 -28.37 -14.39 -9.92
N GLU A 490 -29.11 -13.79 -8.97
CA GLU A 490 -28.51 -13.28 -7.73
C GLU A 490 -28.20 -14.47 -6.82
N PHE A 491 -26.97 -14.51 -6.30
CA PHE A 491 -26.47 -15.64 -5.52
C PHE A 491 -25.74 -15.11 -4.28
N SER A 492 -25.95 -15.74 -3.12
CA SER A 492 -25.37 -15.33 -1.84
C SER A 492 -23.99 -15.95 -1.62
N TYR A 493 -23.10 -15.26 -0.89
CA TYR A 493 -21.81 -15.79 -0.41
C TYR A 493 -21.96 -17.13 0.32
N ASP A 494 -23.06 -17.30 1.06
CA ASP A 494 -23.30 -18.51 1.87
C ASP A 494 -23.55 -19.76 1.02
N LEU A 495 -23.76 -19.58 -0.29
CA LEU A 495 -23.91 -20.65 -1.27
C LEU A 495 -22.59 -20.99 -1.98
N LEU A 496 -21.49 -20.30 -1.67
CA LEU A 496 -20.17 -20.68 -2.17
C LEU A 496 -19.69 -21.98 -1.53
N PRO A 497 -19.07 -22.89 -2.32
CA PRO A 497 -18.37 -24.06 -1.80
C PRO A 497 -17.37 -23.69 -0.70
N GLU A 498 -17.19 -24.57 0.27
CA GLU A 498 -16.35 -24.29 1.45
C GLU A 498 -14.88 -24.04 1.06
N GLU A 499 -14.42 -24.77 0.06
CA GLU A 499 -13.10 -24.68 -0.55
C GLU A 499 -12.82 -23.26 -1.07
N ILE A 500 -13.82 -22.63 -1.71
CA ILE A 500 -13.72 -21.24 -2.19
C ILE A 500 -13.82 -20.25 -1.03
N ARG A 501 -14.68 -20.51 -0.04
CA ARG A 501 -14.82 -19.62 1.13
C ARG A 501 -13.53 -19.57 1.96
N GLN A 502 -12.75 -20.65 2.03
CA GLN A 502 -11.45 -20.65 2.70
C GLN A 502 -10.42 -19.76 2.00
N GLN A 503 -10.49 -19.62 0.67
CA GLN A 503 -9.64 -18.70 -0.10
C GLN A 503 -10.04 -17.22 0.09
N PHE A 504 -11.31 -16.97 0.46
CA PHE A 504 -11.86 -15.63 0.70
C PHE A 504 -12.49 -15.53 2.09
N PRO A 505 -11.68 -15.54 3.16
CA PRO A 505 -12.18 -15.63 4.53
C PRO A 505 -13.01 -14.40 4.96
N ASN A 506 -12.96 -13.30 4.21
CA ASN A 506 -13.68 -12.07 4.56
C ASN A 506 -14.87 -11.80 3.63
N LYS A 507 -16.07 -12.17 4.09
CA LYS A 507 -17.35 -11.96 3.39
C LYS A 507 -17.60 -10.50 3.02
N GLU A 508 -17.15 -9.53 3.82
CA GLU A 508 -17.43 -8.10 3.60
C GLU A 508 -16.73 -7.54 2.37
N ASN A 509 -15.63 -8.17 1.94
CA ASN A 509 -14.87 -7.76 0.76
C ASN A 509 -15.43 -8.39 -0.53
N LEU A 510 -16.43 -9.28 -0.44
CA LEU A 510 -17.06 -9.91 -1.58
C LEU A 510 -18.31 -9.12 -2.01
N SER A 511 -18.40 -8.77 -3.29
CA SER A 511 -19.54 -8.02 -3.82
C SER A 511 -19.93 -8.47 -5.24
N GLY A 512 -21.18 -8.20 -5.63
CA GLY A 512 -21.61 -8.34 -7.02
C GLY A 512 -21.55 -9.75 -7.60
N PHE A 513 -21.82 -10.78 -6.78
CA PHE A 513 -21.89 -12.16 -7.25
C PHE A 513 -23.05 -12.33 -8.26
N LYS A 514 -22.73 -12.86 -9.43
CA LYS A 514 -23.65 -13.15 -10.54
C LYS A 514 -23.36 -14.55 -11.05
N LEU A 515 -24.39 -15.38 -11.13
CA LEU A 515 -24.29 -16.68 -11.79
C LEU A 515 -24.80 -16.55 -13.22
N VAL A 516 -24.03 -17.06 -14.19
CA VAL A 516 -24.41 -17.12 -15.60
C VAL A 516 -24.47 -18.58 -16.03
N SER A 517 -25.64 -19.06 -16.47
CA SER A 517 -25.77 -20.40 -17.06
C SER A 517 -25.40 -20.39 -18.55
N LEU A 518 -24.69 -21.42 -19.00
CA LEU A 518 -24.37 -21.66 -20.41
C LEU A 518 -24.62 -23.13 -20.73
N ASP A 519 -25.24 -23.40 -21.89
CA ASP A 519 -25.68 -24.75 -22.29
C ASP A 519 -24.83 -25.34 -23.45
N ILE A 520 -23.66 -24.77 -23.74
CA ILE A 520 -22.84 -25.21 -24.89
C ILE A 520 -21.35 -25.22 -24.51
N PRO A 521 -20.60 -26.34 -24.69
CA PRO A 521 -21.03 -27.66 -25.20
C PRO A 521 -21.76 -28.54 -24.17
N ASN A 522 -21.56 -28.30 -22.87
CA ASN A 522 -22.30 -28.92 -21.76
C ASN A 522 -22.96 -27.83 -20.91
N LYS A 523 -23.92 -28.19 -20.05
CA LYS A 523 -24.54 -27.23 -19.13
C LYS A 523 -23.65 -26.97 -17.92
N TYR A 524 -23.24 -25.72 -17.74
CA TYR A 524 -22.44 -25.29 -16.60
C TYR A 524 -22.80 -23.85 -16.19
N TYR A 525 -22.36 -23.47 -15.00
CA TYR A 525 -22.53 -22.12 -14.49
C TYR A 525 -21.20 -21.41 -14.27
N ILE A 526 -21.17 -20.13 -14.60
CA ILE A 526 -20.06 -19.24 -14.33
C ILE A 526 -20.45 -18.32 -13.18
N GLY A 527 -19.85 -18.51 -12.02
CA GLY A 527 -19.98 -17.62 -10.87
C GLY A 527 -19.00 -16.47 -10.99
N LYS A 528 -19.49 -15.26 -11.28
CA LYS A 528 -18.68 -14.04 -11.36
C LYS A 528 -18.91 -13.18 -10.12
N PHE A 529 -17.88 -12.84 -9.38
CA PHE A 529 -18.00 -11.96 -8.22
C PHE A 529 -16.82 -11.02 -8.12
N LYS A 530 -16.92 -10.03 -7.24
CA LYS A 530 -15.80 -9.17 -6.89
C LYS A 530 -15.26 -9.51 -5.54
N TYR A 531 -13.96 -9.71 -5.41
CA TYR A 531 -13.27 -9.72 -4.13
C TYR A 531 -12.32 -8.53 -4.07
N TYR A 532 -12.54 -7.65 -3.09
CA TYR A 532 -12.10 -6.26 -3.11
C TYR A 532 -12.60 -5.54 -4.39
N ASP A 533 -11.76 -5.41 -5.42
CA ASP A 533 -12.08 -4.74 -6.69
C ASP A 533 -11.90 -5.65 -7.92
N PHE A 534 -11.56 -6.94 -7.74
CA PHE A 534 -11.31 -7.83 -8.87
C PHE A 534 -12.51 -8.63 -9.23
N ASP A 535 -12.78 -8.69 -10.52
CA ASP A 535 -13.60 -9.76 -11.07
C ASP A 535 -12.89 -11.10 -10.81
N MET A 536 -13.65 -12.00 -10.23
CA MET A 536 -13.32 -13.37 -9.87
C MET A 536 -14.37 -14.24 -10.55
N THR A 537 -13.94 -15.41 -11.01
CA THR A 537 -14.72 -16.33 -11.81
C THR A 537 -14.48 -17.74 -11.28
N ILE A 538 -15.56 -18.43 -10.95
CA ILE A 538 -15.57 -19.86 -10.65
C ILE A 538 -16.49 -20.57 -11.64
N TYR A 539 -16.24 -21.87 -11.84
CA TYR A 539 -17.03 -22.72 -12.72
C TYR A 539 -17.71 -23.79 -11.89
N LEU A 540 -19.01 -23.94 -12.09
CA LEU A 540 -19.83 -24.92 -11.40
C LEU A 540 -20.53 -25.82 -12.42
N ASP A 541 -20.63 -27.10 -12.12
CA ASP A 541 -21.36 -28.06 -12.95
C ASP A 541 -22.88 -27.92 -12.77
N GLU A 542 -23.67 -28.77 -13.43
CA GLU A 542 -25.13 -28.76 -13.29
C GLU A 542 -25.61 -29.03 -11.84
N ALA A 543 -24.82 -29.78 -11.06
CA ALA A 543 -25.07 -30.08 -9.66
C ALA A 543 -24.59 -28.99 -8.69
N MET A 544 -24.08 -27.86 -9.21
CA MET A 544 -23.50 -26.75 -8.45
C MET A 544 -22.23 -27.12 -7.67
N GLN A 545 -21.50 -28.14 -8.12
CA GLN A 545 -20.17 -28.50 -7.62
C GLN A 545 -19.10 -27.78 -8.42
N LEU A 546 -17.94 -27.52 -7.79
CA LEU A 546 -16.81 -26.90 -8.49
C LEU A 546 -16.36 -27.78 -9.64
N ILE A 547 -16.32 -27.21 -10.84
CA ILE A 547 -15.63 -27.83 -11.95
C ILE A 547 -14.13 -27.79 -11.68
N THR A 548 -13.62 -26.67 -11.16
CA THR A 548 -12.20 -26.45 -10.79
C THR A 548 -12.11 -25.96 -9.35
N ASP A 549 -11.13 -26.44 -8.58
CA ASP A 549 -10.84 -25.91 -7.22
C ASP A 549 -10.22 -24.50 -7.27
N ASP A 550 -9.82 -24.06 -8.46
CA ASP A 550 -9.21 -22.77 -8.73
C ASP A 550 -10.21 -21.63 -8.91
N VAL A 551 -9.78 -20.43 -8.54
CA VAL A 551 -10.52 -19.19 -8.76
C VAL A 551 -9.79 -18.32 -9.78
N PHE A 552 -10.49 -17.97 -10.84
CA PHE A 552 -9.90 -17.25 -11.98
C PHE A 552 -10.22 -15.77 -11.92
N ARG A 553 -9.29 -14.89 -12.29
CA ARG A 553 -9.59 -13.45 -12.49
C ARG A 553 -10.48 -13.24 -13.71
N THR A 554 -10.14 -13.94 -14.78
CA THR A 554 -10.87 -13.90 -16.04
C THR A 554 -10.72 -15.25 -16.68
N ALA A 555 -11.80 -15.81 -17.20
CA ALA A 555 -11.73 -17.08 -17.90
C ALA A 555 -12.65 -17.05 -19.11
N THR A 556 -12.23 -17.73 -20.17
CA THR A 556 -13.03 -17.87 -21.38
C THR A 556 -14.20 -18.81 -21.13
N ARG A 557 -15.18 -18.80 -22.03
CA ARG A 557 -16.14 -19.91 -22.09
C ARG A 557 -15.38 -21.19 -22.44
N PHE A 558 -15.97 -22.36 -22.14
CA PHE A 558 -15.50 -23.59 -22.74
C PHE A 558 -15.54 -23.42 -24.26
N ASP A 559 -14.45 -23.76 -24.92
CA ASP A 559 -14.44 -23.78 -26.38
C ASP A 559 -15.22 -25.01 -26.88
N GLU A 560 -15.29 -25.13 -28.20
CA GLU A 560 -16.02 -26.22 -28.87
C GLU A 560 -15.47 -27.62 -28.59
N ASN A 561 -14.30 -27.67 -27.97
CA ASN A 561 -13.55 -28.86 -27.61
C ASN A 561 -13.61 -29.16 -26.11
N GLY A 562 -14.42 -28.42 -25.33
CA GLY A 562 -14.50 -28.62 -23.89
C GLY A 562 -13.25 -28.17 -23.13
N MET A 563 -12.38 -27.36 -23.75
CA MET A 563 -11.23 -26.76 -23.05
C MET A 563 -11.55 -25.36 -22.55
N ILE A 564 -10.97 -25.01 -21.41
CA ILE A 564 -11.10 -23.68 -20.83
C ILE A 564 -9.73 -23.02 -20.71
N THR A 565 -9.59 -21.84 -21.32
CA THR A 565 -8.45 -20.96 -21.05
C THR A 565 -8.83 -20.00 -19.94
N ALA A 566 -8.19 -20.15 -18.80
CA ALA A 566 -8.42 -19.28 -17.66
C ALA A 566 -7.16 -18.53 -17.26
N TYR A 567 -7.36 -17.38 -16.64
CA TYR A 567 -6.31 -16.59 -16.02
C TYR A 567 -6.52 -16.67 -14.53
N THR A 568 -5.62 -17.37 -13.85
CA THR A 568 -5.51 -17.29 -12.39
C THR A 568 -4.97 -15.89 -12.02
N TYR A 569 -4.65 -15.69 -10.75
CA TYR A 569 -3.90 -14.49 -10.37
C TYR A 569 -2.54 -14.36 -11.07
N CYS A 570 -1.98 -15.45 -11.58
CA CYS A 570 -0.55 -15.60 -11.70
C CYS A 570 -0.06 -16.26 -12.98
N SER A 571 -0.93 -17.05 -13.59
CA SER A 571 -0.65 -17.79 -14.80
C SER A 571 -1.88 -17.80 -15.68
N LYS A 572 -1.62 -18.02 -16.96
CA LYS A 572 -2.68 -18.46 -17.87
C LYS A 572 -2.64 -19.97 -17.87
N VAL A 573 -3.75 -20.58 -17.49
CA VAL A 573 -3.92 -22.02 -17.33
C VAL A 573 -4.91 -22.53 -18.35
N ILE A 574 -4.78 -23.79 -18.72
CA ILE A 574 -5.71 -24.49 -19.60
C ILE A 574 -6.12 -25.78 -18.92
N TYR A 575 -7.44 -25.98 -18.76
CA TYR A 575 -8.01 -27.24 -18.30
C TYR A 575 -8.79 -27.91 -19.43
N ASN A 576 -8.82 -29.24 -19.41
CA ASN A 576 -9.73 -30.03 -20.24
C ASN A 576 -11.11 -30.17 -19.56
N ASP A 577 -12.02 -30.90 -20.22
CA ASP A 577 -13.38 -31.16 -19.76
C ASP A 577 -13.46 -32.06 -18.52
N GLN A 578 -12.36 -32.76 -18.22
CA GLN A 578 -12.17 -33.61 -17.04
C GLN A 578 -11.55 -32.87 -15.85
N ASN A 579 -11.39 -31.53 -15.95
CA ASN A 579 -10.75 -30.69 -14.93
C ASN A 579 -9.26 -31.01 -14.69
N GLU A 580 -8.56 -31.55 -15.69
CA GLU A 580 -7.12 -31.75 -15.60
C GLU A 580 -6.40 -30.51 -16.14
N LEU A 581 -5.43 -30.00 -15.37
CA LEU A 581 -4.55 -28.92 -15.81
C LEU A 581 -3.63 -29.46 -16.91
N ILE A 582 -3.79 -28.99 -18.14
CA ILE A 582 -3.00 -29.46 -19.29
C ILE A 582 -1.94 -28.46 -19.75
N TRP A 583 -2.03 -27.18 -19.37
CA TRP A 583 -1.01 -26.16 -19.70
C TRP A 583 -0.97 -24.99 -18.73
N ILE A 584 0.23 -24.41 -18.54
CA ILE A 584 0.47 -23.23 -17.71
C ILE A 584 1.54 -22.27 -18.30
N GLU A 585 1.15 -21.02 -18.58
CA GLU A 585 2.02 -19.93 -19.11
C GLU A 585 2.54 -18.97 -18.03
#